data_AF-A0A2A6RP61-F1
#
_entry.id   AF-A0A2A6RP61-F1
#
_cell.length_a   1.000
_cell.length_b   1.000
_cell.length_c   1.000
_cell.angle_alpha   90.00
_cell.angle_beta   90.00
_cell.angle_gamma   90.00
#
_symmetry.space_group_name_H-M   'P 1'
#
loop_
_entity.id
_entity.type
_entity.pdbx_description
1 polymer ?
#
loop_
_entity_poly.entity_id
_entity_poly.type
_entity_poly.pdbx_seq_one_letter_code
_entity_poly.pdbx_strand_id
1 'polypeptide(L)'
;MSKPDDQRSISRTYRAAIRLGEDYITLEETITLPLDASPEEVQQAVALGWQIYQAQREAVEQQVITIRETHVATPVQMRDPDGPASDKQRSYIATLQDHLAWSNEQLAGYAADRAIDFMTMTKGQASNFIDDLKKLADERVRYSAEGRGWGRSSETQSANQAASARQLQALTRIAEQQGLDLEATIEQRFGINSSELSNEQAGLLLQELQPRPARASRREDAAKDELE
;
A
#
# COMPACT_ATOMS: atom_id res chain seq x y z
N MET A 1 -4.34 -53.68 33.13
CA MET A 1 -3.51 -52.66 32.46
C MET A 1 -4.12 -52.43 31.08
N SER A 2 -5.05 -51.47 30.97
CA SER A 2 -5.66 -51.11 29.68
C SER A 2 -4.64 -50.31 28.86
N LYS A 3 -4.50 -50.67 27.59
CA LYS A 3 -3.65 -49.97 26.61
C LYS A 3 -4.04 -48.48 26.56
N PRO A 4 -3.09 -47.56 26.31
CA PRO A 4 -3.47 -46.20 25.95
C PRO A 4 -4.27 -46.31 24.66
N ASP A 5 -5.55 -45.96 24.72
CA ASP A 5 -6.37 -45.85 23.53
C ASP A 5 -5.68 -44.84 22.62
N ASP A 6 -5.31 -45.29 21.42
CA ASP A 6 -4.78 -44.46 20.35
C ASP A 6 -5.98 -43.65 19.84
N GLN A 7 -6.40 -42.67 20.64
CA GLN A 7 -7.62 -41.88 20.49
C GLN A 7 -7.43 -40.99 19.28
N ARG A 8 -7.76 -41.54 18.12
CA ARG A 8 -7.67 -40.82 16.85
C ARG A 8 -8.59 -39.60 16.96
N SER A 9 -8.03 -38.40 16.82
CA SER A 9 -8.76 -37.14 16.93
C SER A 9 -8.79 -36.41 15.59
N ILE A 10 -9.85 -35.64 15.35
CA ILE A 10 -9.95 -34.68 14.25
C ILE A 10 -9.67 -33.30 14.83
N SER A 11 -8.69 -32.61 14.24
CA SER A 11 -8.43 -31.20 14.51
C SER A 11 -8.96 -30.36 13.35
N ARG A 12 -9.78 -29.34 13.64
CA ARG A 12 -10.19 -28.33 12.67
C ARG A 12 -9.64 -26.97 13.07
N THR A 13 -8.85 -26.40 12.17
CA THR A 13 -8.23 -25.09 12.36
C THR A 13 -8.99 -24.05 11.54
N TYR A 14 -9.51 -23.02 12.21
CA TYR A 14 -10.10 -21.85 11.58
C TYR A 14 -9.05 -20.72 11.58
N ARG A 15 -8.74 -20.20 10.39
CA ARG A 15 -7.84 -19.06 10.22
C ARG A 15 -8.60 -17.87 9.65
N ALA A 16 -8.47 -16.72 10.29
CA ALA A 16 -8.98 -15.45 9.80
C ALA A 16 -7.85 -14.43 9.74
N ALA A 17 -7.67 -13.78 8.60
CA ALA A 17 -6.77 -12.64 8.46
C ALA A 17 -7.58 -11.36 8.61
N ILE A 18 -7.28 -10.57 9.65
CA ILE A 18 -7.92 -9.31 9.95
C ILE A 18 -6.94 -8.20 9.60
N ARG A 19 -7.34 -7.31 8.69
CA ARG A 19 -6.57 -6.11 8.37
C ARG A 19 -6.93 -5.00 9.38
N LEU A 20 -5.91 -4.47 10.05
CA LEU A 20 -6.03 -3.37 11.02
C LEU A 20 -5.09 -2.25 10.58
N GLY A 21 -5.65 -1.23 9.91
CA GLY A 21 -4.86 -0.16 9.30
C GLY A 21 -3.99 -0.68 8.15
N GLU A 22 -2.68 -0.63 8.34
CA GLU A 22 -1.65 -1.17 7.41
C GLU A 22 -1.17 -2.58 7.80
N ASP A 23 -1.50 -3.05 9.01
CA ASP A 23 -1.08 -4.35 9.51
C ASP A 23 -2.12 -5.46 9.23
N TYR A 24 -1.63 -6.70 9.18
CA TYR A 24 -2.45 -7.90 9.09
C TYR A 24 -2.23 -8.77 10.34
N ILE A 25 -3.31 -9.06 11.06
CA ILE A 25 -3.31 -10.00 12.18
C ILE A 25 -3.96 -11.29 11.72
N THR A 26 -3.31 -12.43 11.96
CA THR A 26 -3.91 -13.75 11.72
C THR A 26 -4.41 -14.31 13.03
N LEU A 27 -5.71 -14.58 13.12
CA LEU A 27 -6.31 -15.36 14.20
C LEU A 27 -6.37 -16.82 13.79
N GLU A 28 -5.84 -17.70 14.63
CA GLU A 28 -5.90 -19.15 14.45
C GLU A 28 -6.56 -19.79 15.66
N GLU A 29 -7.66 -20.51 15.43
CA GLU A 29 -8.35 -21.28 16.45
C GLU A 29 -8.41 -22.75 16.03
N THR A 30 -7.94 -23.66 16.88
CA THR A 30 -7.93 -25.10 16.61
C THR A 30 -8.82 -25.82 17.60
N ILE A 31 -9.84 -26.50 17.08
CA ILE A 31 -10.73 -27.37 17.86
C ILE A 31 -10.31 -28.81 17.61
N THR A 32 -9.99 -29.55 18.67
CA THR A 32 -9.64 -30.98 18.61
C THR A 32 -10.75 -31.80 19.24
N LEU A 33 -11.30 -32.75 18.49
CA LEU A 33 -12.37 -33.64 18.95
C LEU A 33 -12.01 -35.11 18.70
N PRO A 34 -12.46 -36.05 19.55
CA PRO A 34 -12.38 -37.48 19.26
C PRO A 34 -13.11 -37.84 17.96
N LEU A 35 -12.63 -38.87 17.24
CA LEU A 35 -13.29 -39.34 16.00
C LEU A 35 -14.68 -39.95 16.22
N ASP A 36 -14.94 -40.45 17.42
CA ASP A 36 -16.20 -41.02 17.88
C ASP A 36 -17.09 -40.00 18.61
N ALA A 37 -16.70 -38.72 18.61
CA ALA A 37 -17.49 -37.65 19.23
C ALA A 37 -18.91 -37.63 18.66
N SER A 38 -19.88 -37.75 19.56
CA SER A 38 -21.29 -37.68 19.22
C SER A 38 -21.66 -36.27 18.72
N PRO A 39 -22.73 -36.13 17.91
CA PRO A 39 -23.21 -34.81 17.48
C PRO A 39 -23.50 -33.85 18.66
N GLU A 40 -23.91 -34.41 19.80
CA GLU A 40 -24.19 -33.67 21.03
C GLU A 40 -22.91 -33.09 21.66
N GLU A 41 -21.83 -33.86 21.72
CA GLU A 41 -20.52 -33.40 22.20
C GLU A 41 -19.91 -32.34 21.28
N VAL A 42 -20.07 -32.50 19.96
CA VAL A 42 -19.66 -31.49 18.99
C VAL A 42 -20.42 -30.18 19.22
N GLN A 43 -21.73 -30.26 19.45
CA GLN A 43 -22.57 -29.08 19.68
C GLN A 43 -22.21 -28.39 21.00
N GLN A 44 -21.92 -29.15 22.06
CA GLN A 44 -21.46 -28.60 23.34
C GLN A 44 -20.10 -27.91 23.21
N ALA A 45 -19.14 -28.51 22.50
CA ALA A 45 -17.83 -27.92 22.29
C ALA A 45 -17.90 -26.60 21.50
N VAL A 46 -18.74 -26.55 20.45
CA VAL A 46 -18.99 -25.32 19.69
C VAL A 46 -19.68 -24.26 20.56
N ALA A 47 -20.68 -24.65 21.36
CA ALA A 47 -21.38 -23.73 22.25
C ALA A 47 -20.43 -23.12 23.30
N LEU A 48 -19.55 -23.93 23.89
CA LEU A 48 -18.52 -23.48 24.82
C LEU A 48 -17.53 -22.51 24.16
N GLY A 49 -17.05 -22.84 22.95
CA GLY A 49 -16.18 -21.95 22.18
C GLY A 49 -16.83 -20.60 21.92
N TRP A 50 -18.12 -20.58 21.56
CA TRP A 50 -18.86 -19.33 21.34
C TRP A 50 -19.01 -18.49 22.62
N GLN A 51 -19.23 -19.13 23.77
CA GLN A 51 -19.27 -18.45 25.06
C GLN A 51 -17.92 -17.82 25.43
N ILE A 52 -16.82 -18.57 25.25
CA ILE A 52 -15.47 -18.07 25.51
C ILE A 52 -15.16 -16.87 24.60
N TYR A 53 -15.49 -16.97 23.31
CA TYR A 53 -15.31 -15.89 22.36
C TYR A 53 -16.08 -14.62 22.77
N GLN A 54 -17.36 -14.76 23.16
CA GLN A 54 -18.16 -13.61 23.59
C GLN A 54 -17.56 -12.95 24.84
N ALA A 55 -17.16 -13.74 25.84
CA ALA A 55 -16.54 -13.22 27.06
C ALA A 55 -15.21 -12.49 26.76
N GLN A 56 -14.38 -13.04 25.88
CA GLN A 56 -13.14 -12.39 25.44
C GLN A 56 -13.42 -11.08 24.68
N ARG A 57 -14.41 -11.08 23.79
CA ARG A 57 -14.80 -9.88 23.04
C ARG A 57 -15.26 -8.77 23.98
N GLU A 58 -16.10 -9.09 24.96
CA GLU A 58 -16.58 -8.13 25.96
C GLU A 58 -15.42 -7.61 26.83
N ALA A 59 -14.50 -8.47 27.25
CA ALA A 59 -13.32 -8.06 28.00
C ALA A 59 -12.43 -7.10 27.19
N VAL A 60 -12.24 -7.35 25.89
CA VAL A 60 -11.50 -6.46 24.99
C VAL A 60 -12.24 -5.14 24.79
N GLU A 61 -13.56 -5.16 24.61
CA GLU A 61 -14.35 -3.93 24.51
C GLU A 61 -14.24 -3.08 25.79
N GLN A 62 -14.32 -3.70 26.97
CA GLN A 62 -14.10 -3.02 28.25
C GLN A 62 -12.67 -2.46 28.37
N GLN A 63 -11.65 -3.18 27.90
CA GLN A 63 -10.29 -2.66 27.83
C GLN A 63 -10.18 -1.48 26.88
N VAL A 64 -10.83 -1.52 25.71
CA VAL A 64 -10.85 -0.41 24.75
C VAL A 64 -11.56 0.81 25.35
N ILE A 65 -12.69 0.61 26.02
CA ILE A 65 -13.39 1.68 26.75
C ILE A 65 -12.49 2.25 27.83
N THR A 66 -11.88 1.41 28.66
CA THR A 66 -10.95 1.83 29.72
C THR A 66 -9.75 2.59 29.14
N ILE A 67 -9.18 2.12 28.03
CA ILE A 67 -8.09 2.81 27.34
C ILE A 67 -8.57 4.14 26.78
N ARG A 68 -9.77 4.24 26.20
CA ARG A 68 -10.35 5.49 25.71
C ARG A 68 -10.73 6.47 26.81
N GLU A 69 -11.13 5.98 27.98
CA GLU A 69 -11.45 6.79 29.16
C GLU A 69 -10.19 7.24 29.89
N THR A 70 -9.18 6.36 29.99
CA THR A 70 -7.86 6.68 30.57
C THR A 70 -7.04 7.55 29.62
N HIS A 71 -7.20 7.35 28.31
CA HIS A 71 -6.73 8.21 27.22
C HIS A 71 -7.87 9.05 26.68
N VAL A 72 -8.70 9.65 27.54
CA VAL A 72 -9.20 10.99 27.19
C VAL A 72 -7.93 11.77 26.95
N ALA A 73 -7.67 12.11 25.68
CA ALA A 73 -6.47 12.79 25.24
C ALA A 73 -6.11 13.81 26.30
N THR A 74 -5.10 13.52 27.13
CA THR A 74 -4.55 14.55 27.97
C THR A 74 -3.99 15.50 26.93
N PRO A 75 -4.56 16.72 26.77
CA PRO A 75 -3.91 17.68 25.90
C PRO A 75 -2.51 17.74 26.48
N VAL A 76 -1.50 17.45 25.65
CA VAL A 76 -0.10 17.64 26.01
C VAL A 76 -0.08 18.97 26.70
N GLN A 77 0.10 19.00 28.03
CA GLN A 77 0.00 20.25 28.77
C GLN A 77 1.19 21.06 28.30
N MET A 78 0.93 21.90 27.31
CA MET A 78 1.90 22.73 26.67
C MET A 78 2.31 23.70 27.75
N ARG A 79 3.49 23.46 28.31
CA ARG A 79 4.07 24.33 29.32
C ARG A 79 4.35 25.66 28.61
N ASP A 80 3.41 26.59 28.78
CA ASP A 80 3.36 27.92 28.19
C ASP A 80 3.00 27.98 26.68
N PRO A 81 1.70 27.98 26.34
CA PRO A 81 1.21 28.04 24.95
C PRO A 81 1.36 29.43 24.31
N ASP A 82 1.47 30.48 25.12
CA ASP A 82 1.61 31.88 24.68
C ASP A 82 3.08 32.29 24.46
N GLY A 83 4.02 31.48 24.93
CA GLY A 83 5.44 31.65 24.65
C GLY A 83 5.78 31.52 23.15
N PRO A 84 6.91 32.08 22.70
CA PRO A 84 7.32 32.04 21.30
C PRO A 84 7.57 30.61 20.83
N ALA A 85 7.23 30.32 19.56
CA ALA A 85 7.41 29.00 18.96
C ALA A 85 8.86 28.52 19.07
N SER A 86 9.02 27.28 19.52
CA SER A 86 10.32 26.63 19.71
C SER A 86 11.00 26.34 18.37
N ASP A 87 12.34 26.38 18.36
CA ASP A 87 13.16 25.96 17.21
C ASP A 87 12.84 24.55 16.71
N LYS A 88 12.47 23.64 17.63
CA LYS A 88 12.02 22.29 17.26
C LYS A 88 10.74 22.31 16.43
N GLN A 89 9.79 23.17 16.77
CA GLN A 89 8.53 23.31 16.03
C GLN A 89 8.79 23.92 14.64
N ARG A 90 9.67 24.94 14.57
CA ARG A 90 10.07 25.57 13.30
C ARG A 90 10.79 24.58 12.38
N SER A 91 11.72 23.79 12.91
CA SER A 91 12.40 22.73 12.16
C SER A 91 11.42 21.64 11.70
N TYR A 92 10.43 21.31 12.52
CA TYR A 92 9.44 20.29 12.17
C TYR A 92 8.49 20.75 11.06
N ILE A 93 8.09 22.03 11.07
CA ILE A 93 7.34 22.64 9.96
C ILE A 93 8.13 22.55 8.65
N ALA A 94 9.45 22.81 8.68
CA ALA A 94 10.29 22.66 7.48
C ALA A 94 10.32 21.21 6.97
N THR A 95 10.41 20.22 7.86
CA THR A 95 10.31 18.80 7.48
C THR A 95 8.95 18.45 6.87
N LEU A 96 7.85 18.99 7.42
CA LEU A 96 6.51 18.79 6.87
C LEU A 96 6.33 19.47 5.52
N GLN A 97 6.93 20.65 5.32
CA GLN A 97 6.95 21.34 4.03
C GLN A 97 7.62 20.47 2.96
N ASP A 98 8.79 19.89 3.26
CA ASP A 98 9.50 18.99 2.35
C ASP A 98 8.66 17.74 2.04
N HIS A 99 8.03 17.14 3.04
CA HIS A 99 7.16 15.98 2.87
C HIS A 99 5.93 16.26 2.01
N LEU A 100 5.35 17.46 2.14
CA LEU A 100 4.25 17.93 1.30
C LEU A 100 4.71 18.38 -0.10
N ALA A 101 6.03 18.49 -0.33
CA ALA A 101 6.63 19.11 -1.51
C ALA A 101 6.08 20.52 -1.78
N TRP A 102 5.85 21.29 -0.70
CA TRP A 102 5.35 22.65 -0.79
C TRP A 102 6.48 23.65 -0.98
N SER A 103 6.26 24.62 -1.86
CA SER A 103 7.11 25.79 -1.96
C SER A 103 6.94 26.72 -0.74
N ASN A 104 7.94 27.55 -0.47
CA ASN A 104 7.85 28.56 0.59
C ASN A 104 6.64 29.49 0.43
N GLU A 105 6.26 29.80 -0.82
CA GLU A 105 5.09 30.64 -1.12
C GLU A 105 3.77 29.95 -0.75
N GLN A 106 3.65 28.65 -1.03
CA GLN A 106 2.47 27.88 -0.64
C GLN A 106 2.34 27.75 0.88
N LEU A 107 3.45 27.50 1.58
CA LEU A 107 3.47 27.46 3.04
C LEU A 107 3.13 28.83 3.64
N ALA A 108 3.70 29.91 3.09
CA ALA A 108 3.43 31.28 3.53
C ALA A 108 1.97 31.69 3.28
N GLY A 109 1.40 31.36 2.12
CA GLY A 109 -0.02 31.58 1.82
C GLY A 109 -0.94 30.83 2.80
N TYR A 110 -0.65 29.56 3.04
CA TYR A 110 -1.44 28.73 3.97
C TYR A 110 -1.37 29.20 5.43
N ALA A 111 -0.25 29.80 5.83
CA ALA A 111 -0.09 30.44 7.14
C ALA A 111 -0.81 31.81 7.19
N ALA A 112 -0.73 32.61 6.12
CA ALA A 112 -1.39 33.90 6.00
C ALA A 112 -2.93 33.76 6.06
N ASP A 113 -3.49 32.73 5.43
CA ASP A 113 -4.92 32.40 5.49
C ASP A 113 -5.43 32.13 6.92
N ARG A 114 -4.51 31.73 7.82
CA ARG A 114 -4.78 31.50 9.25
C ARG A 114 -4.32 32.63 10.15
N ALA A 115 -3.87 33.75 9.57
CA ALA A 115 -3.25 34.87 10.29
C ALA A 115 -2.07 34.43 11.18
N ILE A 116 -1.30 33.43 10.75
CA ILE A 116 -0.09 32.97 11.43
C ILE A 116 1.13 33.63 10.78
N ASP A 117 1.86 34.42 11.56
CA ASP A 117 3.17 34.93 11.15
C ASP A 117 4.28 34.01 11.68
N PHE A 118 5.12 33.49 10.77
CA PHE A 118 6.21 32.60 11.11
C PHE A 118 7.20 33.18 12.11
N MET A 119 7.44 34.49 12.09
CA MET A 119 8.41 35.10 12.99
C MET A 119 7.86 35.23 14.41
N THR A 120 6.58 35.55 14.54
CA THR A 120 5.94 35.89 15.83
C THR A 120 5.01 34.82 16.39
N MET A 121 4.83 33.70 15.70
CA MET A 121 3.92 32.65 16.15
C MET A 121 4.24 32.10 17.54
N THR A 122 3.20 31.82 18.32
CA THR A 122 3.31 31.18 19.63
C THR A 122 3.47 29.67 19.50
N LYS A 123 3.89 28.99 20.57
CA LYS A 123 3.97 27.51 20.59
C LYS A 123 2.62 26.86 20.33
N GLY A 124 1.53 27.46 20.83
CA GLY A 124 0.17 27.01 20.57
C GLY A 124 -0.18 27.12 19.09
N GLN A 125 0.08 28.28 18.47
CA GLN A 125 -0.13 28.50 17.04
C GLN A 125 0.71 27.55 16.18
N ALA A 126 1.99 27.38 16.52
CA ALA A 126 2.88 26.47 15.81
C ALA A 126 2.41 25.01 15.86
N SER A 127 1.89 24.56 17.02
CA SER A 127 1.43 23.18 17.18
C SER A 127 0.13 22.92 16.42
N ASN A 128 -0.83 23.85 16.51
CA ASN A 128 -2.05 23.77 15.71
C ASN A 128 -1.73 23.78 14.21
N PHE A 129 -0.77 24.60 13.79
CA PHE A 129 -0.31 24.64 12.40
C PHE A 129 0.37 23.33 11.97
N ILE A 130 1.20 22.74 12.83
CA ILE A 130 1.82 21.43 12.61
C ILE A 130 0.77 20.33 12.48
N ASP A 131 -0.24 20.32 13.34
CA ASP A 131 -1.29 19.30 13.32
C ASP A 131 -2.15 19.42 12.05
N ASP A 132 -2.44 20.64 11.60
CA ASP A 132 -3.10 20.89 10.31
C ASP A 132 -2.25 20.40 9.12
N LEU A 133 -0.93 20.65 9.14
CA LEU A 133 -0.03 20.18 8.08
C LEU A 133 0.10 18.66 8.07
N LYS A 134 0.15 18.01 9.24
CA LYS A 134 0.13 16.54 9.35
C LYS A 134 -1.15 15.96 8.77
N LYS A 135 -2.31 16.55 9.12
CA LYS A 135 -3.59 16.11 8.59
C LYS A 135 -3.64 16.17 7.07
N LEU A 136 -3.12 17.24 6.47
CA LEU A 136 -3.01 17.34 5.02
C LEU A 136 -2.05 16.31 4.42
N ALA A 137 -0.93 16.04 5.08
CA ALA A 137 0.02 15.01 4.65
C ALA A 137 -0.64 13.62 4.67
N ASP A 138 -1.35 13.29 5.75
CA ASP A 138 -2.06 12.03 5.92
C ASP A 138 -3.22 11.89 4.91
N GLU A 139 -3.98 12.95 4.66
CA GLU A 139 -5.04 12.96 3.64
C GLU A 139 -4.48 12.71 2.25
N ARG A 140 -3.34 13.35 1.89
CA ARG A 140 -2.69 13.11 0.60
C ARG A 140 -2.21 11.67 0.45
N VAL A 141 -1.66 11.08 1.51
CA VAL A 141 -1.26 9.67 1.54
C VAL A 141 -2.49 8.78 1.38
N ARG A 142 -3.60 9.06 2.08
CA ARG A 142 -4.86 8.32 1.93
C ARG A 142 -5.44 8.41 0.54
N TYR A 143 -5.52 9.59 -0.08
CA TYR A 143 -5.99 9.71 -1.47
C TYR A 143 -5.03 9.05 -2.47
N SER A 144 -3.72 9.06 -2.20
CA SER A 144 -2.74 8.34 -3.03
C SER A 144 -2.81 6.82 -2.84
N ALA A 145 -3.18 6.34 -1.65
CA ALA A 145 -3.34 4.93 -1.32
C ALA A 145 -4.72 4.37 -1.75
N GLU A 146 -5.79 5.16 -1.60
CA GLU A 146 -7.14 4.85 -2.07
C GLU A 146 -7.24 4.96 -3.59
N GLY A 147 -6.48 5.88 -4.21
CA GLY A 147 -6.25 5.92 -5.66
C GLY A 147 -5.52 4.68 -6.20
N ARG A 148 -4.82 3.92 -5.35
CA ARG A 148 -4.27 2.59 -5.69
C ARG A 148 -5.20 1.43 -5.31
N GLY A 149 -6.22 1.66 -4.49
CA GLY A 149 -7.19 0.65 -4.03
C GLY A 149 -8.45 0.53 -4.88
N TRP A 150 -8.82 1.59 -5.62
CA TRP A 150 -9.97 1.64 -6.54
C TRP A 150 -9.55 1.75 -8.03
N GLY A 151 -8.29 1.44 -8.34
CA GLY A 151 -7.73 1.53 -9.70
C GLY A 151 -7.99 0.34 -10.63
N ARG A 152 -8.75 -0.68 -10.22
CA ARG A 152 -8.96 -1.89 -11.04
C ARG A 152 -10.06 -1.77 -12.10
N SER A 153 -10.72 -0.61 -12.22
CA SER A 153 -11.69 -0.30 -13.27
C SER A 153 -11.18 0.72 -14.31
N SER A 154 -10.06 1.41 -14.05
CA SER A 154 -9.47 2.39 -14.98
C SER A 154 -8.44 1.75 -15.95
N GLU A 155 -7.78 0.66 -15.54
CA GLU A 155 -6.89 -0.11 -16.43
C GLU A 155 -7.67 -0.76 -17.58
N THR A 156 -8.86 -1.31 -17.33
CA THR A 156 -9.68 -1.94 -18.38
C THR A 156 -10.25 -0.93 -19.38
N GLN A 157 -10.49 0.31 -18.94
CA GLN A 157 -10.93 1.39 -19.83
C GLN A 157 -9.77 2.04 -20.60
N SER A 158 -8.54 2.04 -20.07
CA SER A 158 -7.36 2.55 -20.78
C SER A 158 -6.74 1.52 -21.72
N ALA A 159 -6.87 0.23 -21.43
CA ALA A 159 -6.42 -0.87 -22.28
C ALA A 159 -7.22 -0.98 -23.60
N ASN A 160 -8.52 -0.67 -23.56
CA ASN A 160 -9.42 -0.63 -24.73
C ASN A 160 -9.47 0.73 -25.44
N GLN A 161 -8.72 1.72 -24.98
CA GLN A 161 -8.60 3.00 -25.70
C GLN A 161 -7.62 2.85 -26.87
N ALA A 162 -7.91 3.58 -27.95
CA ALA A 162 -7.02 3.67 -29.11
C ALA A 162 -5.61 4.11 -28.66
N ALA A 163 -4.61 3.55 -29.34
CA ALA A 163 -3.21 3.77 -29.07
C ALA A 163 -2.88 5.27 -29.08
N SER A 164 -2.19 5.72 -28.05
CA SER A 164 -1.80 7.12 -27.95
C SER A 164 -0.88 7.51 -29.12
N ALA A 165 -0.98 8.75 -29.59
CA ALA A 165 -0.17 9.25 -30.70
C ALA A 165 1.34 9.09 -30.47
N ARG A 166 1.78 9.12 -29.20
CA ARG A 166 3.19 8.88 -28.82
C ARG A 166 3.61 7.43 -29.02
N GLN A 167 2.74 6.46 -28.71
CA GLN A 167 3.03 5.04 -28.92
C GLN A 167 3.07 4.69 -30.41
N LEU A 168 2.15 5.24 -31.20
CA LEU A 168 2.17 5.09 -32.66
C LEU A 168 3.45 5.65 -33.27
N GLN A 169 3.87 6.86 -32.87
CA GLN A 169 5.16 7.44 -33.31
C GLN A 169 6.37 6.58 -32.90
N ALA A 170 6.36 6.00 -31.70
CA ALA A 170 7.43 5.13 -31.25
C ALA A 170 7.48 3.82 -32.07
N LEU A 171 6.32 3.23 -32.38
CA LEU A 171 6.22 2.05 -33.25
C LEU A 171 6.71 2.33 -34.66
N THR A 172 6.30 3.45 -35.27
CA THR A 172 6.79 3.86 -36.58
C THR A 172 8.30 4.00 -36.59
N ARG A 173 8.88 4.64 -35.56
CA ARG A 173 10.32 4.83 -35.46
C ARG A 173 11.08 3.50 -35.33
N ILE A 174 10.55 2.55 -34.56
CA ILE A 174 11.20 1.23 -34.39
C ILE A 174 11.07 0.40 -35.67
N ALA A 175 9.92 0.44 -36.34
CA ALA A 175 9.70 -0.24 -37.61
C ALA A 175 10.64 0.29 -38.71
N GLU A 176 10.80 1.63 -38.81
CA GLU A 176 11.78 2.26 -39.71
C GLU A 176 13.22 1.84 -39.40
N GLN A 177 13.59 1.76 -38.12
CA GLN A 177 14.93 1.34 -37.70
C GLN A 177 15.22 -0.12 -38.02
N GLN A 178 14.20 -0.99 -38.06
CA GLN A 178 14.33 -2.41 -38.33
C GLN A 178 14.02 -2.79 -39.78
N GLY A 179 13.61 -1.81 -40.62
CA GLY A 179 13.20 -2.05 -42.00
C GLY A 179 11.94 -2.91 -42.12
N LEU A 180 11.06 -2.88 -41.11
CA LEU A 180 9.83 -3.66 -41.06
C LEU A 180 8.64 -2.81 -41.53
N ASP A 181 7.72 -3.44 -42.25
CA ASP A 181 6.42 -2.83 -42.57
C ASP A 181 5.50 -2.94 -41.35
N LEU A 182 5.26 -1.81 -40.69
CA LEU A 182 4.46 -1.72 -39.48
C LEU A 182 3.01 -2.14 -39.73
N GLU A 183 2.43 -1.77 -40.88
CA GLU A 183 1.03 -2.07 -41.20
C GLU A 183 0.85 -3.57 -41.41
N ALA A 184 1.74 -4.18 -42.21
CA ALA A 184 1.73 -5.62 -42.43
C ALA A 184 1.94 -6.41 -41.12
N THR A 185 2.75 -5.90 -40.20
CA THR A 185 2.99 -6.53 -38.89
C THR A 185 1.76 -6.47 -37.98
N ILE A 186 1.07 -5.32 -37.96
CA ILE A 186 -0.15 -5.13 -37.16
C ILE A 186 -1.28 -6.01 -37.73
N GLU A 187 -1.46 -6.01 -39.06
CA GLU A 187 -2.47 -6.84 -39.73
C GLU A 187 -2.19 -8.33 -39.51
N GLN A 188 -0.94 -8.78 -39.63
CA GLN A 188 -0.57 -10.17 -39.39
C GLN A 188 -0.79 -10.61 -37.93
N ARG A 189 -0.57 -9.74 -36.96
CA ARG A 189 -0.63 -10.07 -35.52
C ARG A 189 -2.02 -9.95 -34.93
N PHE A 190 -2.76 -8.91 -35.31
CA PHE A 190 -4.02 -8.54 -34.68
C PHE A 190 -5.20 -8.53 -35.65
N GLY A 191 -4.97 -8.64 -36.97
CA GLY A 191 -6.04 -8.65 -37.98
C GLY A 191 -6.78 -7.32 -38.09
N ILE A 192 -6.16 -6.22 -37.65
CA ILE A 192 -6.73 -4.87 -37.61
C ILE A 192 -5.76 -3.89 -38.28
N ASN A 193 -6.26 -2.69 -38.60
CA ASN A 193 -5.42 -1.60 -39.13
C ASN A 193 -4.71 -0.86 -37.99
N SER A 194 -3.61 -0.17 -38.30
CA SER A 194 -2.84 0.63 -37.32
C SER A 194 -3.65 1.72 -36.61
N SER A 195 -4.73 2.21 -37.23
CA SER A 195 -5.65 3.20 -36.65
C SER A 195 -6.57 2.62 -35.55
N GLU A 196 -6.73 1.30 -35.50
CA GLU A 196 -7.60 0.60 -34.54
C GLU A 196 -6.81 -0.04 -33.39
N LEU A 197 -5.49 0.12 -33.41
CA LEU A 197 -4.59 -0.43 -32.39
C LEU A 197 -4.95 0.13 -31.02
N SER A 198 -5.09 -0.72 -30.01
CA SER A 198 -5.32 -0.28 -28.62
C SER A 198 -4.01 0.08 -27.92
N ASN A 199 -4.08 0.85 -26.82
CA ASN A 199 -2.91 1.17 -25.99
C ASN A 199 -2.18 -0.08 -25.47
N GLU A 200 -2.93 -1.14 -25.16
CA GLU A 200 -2.36 -2.42 -24.71
C GLU A 200 -1.64 -3.13 -25.86
N GLN A 201 -2.26 -3.23 -27.03
CA GLN A 201 -1.67 -3.84 -28.23
C GLN A 201 -0.42 -3.08 -28.68
N ALA A 202 -0.44 -1.74 -28.61
CA ALA A 202 0.72 -0.89 -28.87
C ALA A 202 1.84 -1.13 -27.87
N GLY A 203 1.52 -1.28 -26.59
CA GLY A 203 2.49 -1.59 -25.53
C GLY A 203 3.15 -2.96 -25.75
N LEU A 204 2.37 -3.97 -26.12
CA LEU A 204 2.87 -5.31 -26.42
C LEU A 204 3.83 -5.30 -27.63
N LEU A 205 3.45 -4.63 -28.72
CA LEU A 205 4.32 -4.48 -29.90
C LEU A 205 5.61 -3.72 -29.57
N LEU A 206 5.54 -2.66 -28.76
CA LEU A 206 6.73 -1.91 -28.36
C LEU A 206 7.70 -2.77 -27.53
N GLN A 207 7.21 -3.67 -26.68
CA GLN A 207 8.07 -4.58 -25.92
C GLN A 207 8.67 -5.68 -26.79
N GLU A 208 7.91 -6.20 -27.77
CA GLU A 208 8.39 -7.25 -28.68
C GLU A 208 9.43 -6.72 -29.67
N LEU A 209 9.18 -5.53 -30.23
CA LEU A 209 10.06 -4.91 -31.22
C LEU A 209 11.25 -4.18 -30.58
N GLN A 210 11.24 -3.94 -29.26
CA GLN A 210 12.43 -3.38 -28.60
C GLN A 210 13.58 -4.38 -28.66
N PRO A 211 14.75 -3.99 -29.21
CA PRO A 211 15.91 -4.87 -29.23
C PRO A 211 16.33 -5.17 -27.79
N ARG A 212 16.20 -6.43 -27.40
CA ARG A 212 16.73 -6.92 -26.12
C ARG A 212 18.23 -6.61 -26.12
N PRO A 213 18.76 -5.80 -25.17
CA PRO A 213 20.18 -5.50 -25.16
C PRO A 213 20.93 -6.81 -25.02
N ALA A 214 21.72 -7.15 -26.05
CA ALA A 214 22.54 -8.35 -26.07
C ALA A 214 23.42 -8.33 -24.82
N ARG A 215 23.19 -9.31 -23.93
CA ARG A 215 24.06 -9.56 -22.78
C ARG A 215 25.47 -9.77 -23.33
N ALA A 216 26.32 -8.77 -23.12
CA ALA A 216 27.74 -8.84 -23.41
C ALA A 216 28.30 -10.14 -22.83
N SER A 217 28.69 -11.03 -23.73
CA SER A 217 29.47 -12.22 -23.46
C SER A 217 30.82 -11.80 -22.88
N ARG A 218 30.89 -11.68 -21.55
CA ARG A 218 32.16 -11.73 -20.80
C ARG A 218 32.64 -13.17 -20.82
N ARG A 219 33.42 -13.50 -21.85
CA ARG A 219 34.17 -14.74 -21.95
C ARG A 219 35.52 -14.44 -22.60
N GLU A 220 36.29 -13.57 -21.94
CA GLU A 220 37.72 -13.38 -22.14
C GLU A 220 38.29 -13.14 -20.75
N ASP A 221 39.01 -14.14 -20.26
CA ASP A 221 40.09 -14.11 -19.25
C ASP A 221 40.13 -15.46 -18.53
N ALA A 222 40.51 -16.48 -19.28
CA ALA A 222 41.13 -17.70 -18.78
C ALA A 222 42.28 -18.05 -19.72
N ALA A 223 43.44 -18.36 -19.14
CA ALA A 223 44.68 -18.82 -19.78
C ALA A 223 45.66 -17.74 -20.29
N LYS A 224 46.20 -16.96 -19.35
CA LYS A 224 47.61 -16.50 -19.39
C LYS A 224 48.19 -16.56 -17.98
N ASP A 225 48.36 -17.77 -17.46
CA ASP A 225 49.27 -18.07 -16.35
C ASP A 225 49.48 -19.59 -16.35
N GLU A 226 50.48 -20.02 -17.11
CA GLU A 226 51.27 -21.26 -16.96
C GLU A 226 52.14 -21.39 -18.21
N LEU A 227 53.32 -20.76 -18.18
CA LEU A 227 54.57 -21.16 -18.84
C LEU A 227 55.59 -20.02 -18.69
N GLU A 228 56.22 -19.95 -17.52
CA GLU A 228 57.66 -19.75 -17.34
C GLU A 228 58.10 -20.15 -15.93
#